data_AF-A0A7H0G099-F1
#
_entry.id   AF-A0A7H0G099-F1
#
_cell.length_a   1.000
_cell.length_b   1.000
_cell.length_c   1.000
_cell.angle_alpha   90.00
_cell.angle_beta   90.00
_cell.angle_gamma   90.00
#
_symmetry.space_group_name_H-M   'P 1'
#
loop_
_entity.id
_entity.type
_entity.pdbx_description
1 polymer ?
#
loop_
_entity_poly.entity_id
_entity_poly.type
_entity_poly.pdbx_seq_one_letter_code
_entity_poly.pdbx_strand_id
1 'polypeptide(L)'
;MSKPYFLIDFENVQPKALDRLQPGAARIKVFLGQHQTKLMLELVQALQPFGADAQYIPITGSGPDAVDFHIAFYIGRLAAAEPGAAFTIISKDKGFDPLVRHLNGLGISCRRLAEIPGSAAAAPVAVAKPAVAVKPVAAAKKAVAPAKVPGKTATKKSAKNVSVTVLPEANGAAPATRTVPKAMTTQQRVPQVVDRLKKSSKPAKLATLKSSIKSWFTPPLDDKTVAAIVQSLQDSRQITVTGTKVAYALG
;
A
#
# COMPACT_ATOMS: atom_id res chain seq x y z
N MET A 1 26.56 -24.02 -4.57
CA MET A 1 25.55 -23.53 -3.61
C MET A 1 24.73 -22.45 -4.29
N SER A 2 23.41 -22.41 -4.11
CA SER A 2 22.58 -21.32 -4.68
C SER A 2 22.85 -20.02 -3.92
N LYS A 3 22.90 -18.89 -4.64
CA LYS A 3 23.11 -17.56 -4.03
C LYS A 3 21.85 -17.17 -3.24
N PRO A 4 21.96 -16.71 -1.99
CA PRO A 4 20.80 -16.23 -1.25
C PRO A 4 20.24 -14.96 -1.90
N TYR A 5 18.95 -14.73 -1.70
CA TYR A 5 18.24 -13.54 -2.13
C TYR A 5 18.10 -12.53 -1.00
N PHE A 6 18.44 -11.28 -1.29
CA PHE A 6 18.14 -10.12 -0.46
C PHE A 6 17.01 -9.34 -1.10
N LEU A 7 15.86 -9.29 -0.43
CA LEU A 7 14.70 -8.51 -0.85
C LEU A 7 14.65 -7.25 0.00
N ILE A 8 14.96 -6.12 -0.62
CA ILE A 8 15.11 -4.84 0.07
C ILE A 8 13.83 -4.05 -0.13
N ASP A 9 13.17 -3.77 0.98
CA ASP A 9 12.12 -2.77 1.06
C ASP A 9 12.77 -1.39 1.12
N PHE A 10 12.78 -0.68 -0.01
CA PHE A 10 13.45 0.60 -0.11
C PHE A 10 12.73 1.72 0.65
N GLU A 11 11.43 1.57 0.94
CA GLU A 11 10.69 2.57 1.74
C GLU A 11 11.24 2.66 3.16
N ASN A 12 11.73 1.53 3.68
CA ASN A 12 12.06 1.38 5.09
C ASN A 12 13.58 1.24 5.37
N VAL A 13 14.41 1.24 4.33
CA VAL A 13 15.86 1.00 4.42
C VAL A 13 16.63 2.19 3.86
N GLN A 14 17.63 2.66 4.62
CA GLN A 14 18.49 3.75 4.18
C GLN A 14 19.56 3.28 3.18
N PRO A 15 19.93 4.10 2.17
CA PRO A 15 20.90 3.76 1.14
C PRO A 15 22.29 3.34 1.67
N LYS A 16 22.73 3.93 2.78
CA LYS A 16 24.06 3.71 3.39
C LYS A 16 24.31 2.29 3.90
N ALA A 17 23.28 1.44 3.94
CA ALA A 17 23.41 0.05 4.40
C ALA A 17 24.02 -0.88 3.34
N LEU A 18 24.17 -0.45 2.08
CA LEU A 18 24.50 -1.33 0.95
C LEU A 18 25.99 -1.59 0.74
N ASP A 19 26.87 -0.73 1.23
CA ASP A 19 28.33 -0.90 1.15
C ASP A 19 28.84 -2.18 1.83
N ARG A 20 27.97 -2.82 2.60
CA ARG A 20 28.22 -4.05 3.37
C ARG A 20 28.04 -5.34 2.56
N LEU A 21 27.43 -5.27 1.37
CA LEU A 21 27.24 -6.43 0.50
C LEU A 21 28.46 -6.62 -0.40
N GLN A 22 28.86 -7.87 -0.59
CA GLN A 22 29.94 -8.25 -1.49
C GLN A 22 29.36 -8.71 -2.83
N PRO A 23 29.82 -8.15 -3.97
CA PRO A 23 29.41 -8.60 -5.30
C PRO A 23 29.61 -10.12 -5.47
N GLY A 24 28.65 -10.79 -6.11
CA GLY A 24 28.71 -12.24 -6.36
C GLY A 24 28.30 -13.13 -5.19
N ALA A 25 28.20 -12.60 -3.96
CA ALA A 25 27.81 -13.38 -2.78
C ALA A 25 26.29 -13.61 -2.67
N ALA A 26 25.49 -12.74 -3.30
CA ALA A 26 24.03 -12.77 -3.19
C ALA A 26 23.34 -12.13 -4.39
N ARG A 27 22.05 -12.45 -4.56
CA ARG A 27 21.15 -11.82 -5.52
C ARG A 27 20.28 -10.78 -4.80
N ILE A 28 20.25 -9.56 -5.29
CA ILE A 28 19.58 -8.41 -4.67
C ILE A 28 18.39 -8.00 -5.51
N LYS A 29 17.26 -7.80 -4.83
CA LYS A 29 16.01 -7.30 -5.41
C LYS A 29 15.54 -6.13 -4.57
N VAL A 30 15.63 -4.93 -5.13
CA VAL A 30 15.22 -3.68 -4.46
C VAL A 30 13.82 -3.31 -4.93
N PHE A 31 12.85 -3.32 -4.02
CA PHE A 31 11.48 -2.97 -4.33
C PHE A 31 11.26 -1.48 -4.13
N LEU A 32 10.76 -0.81 -5.17
CA LEU A 32 10.54 0.63 -5.20
C LEU A 32 9.05 0.91 -5.25
N GLY A 33 8.53 1.62 -4.24
CA GLY A 33 7.13 2.06 -4.21
C GLY A 33 6.75 2.91 -5.45
N GLN A 34 5.47 2.92 -5.83
CA GLN A 34 4.99 3.65 -7.02
C GLN A 34 5.39 5.13 -7.04
N HIS A 35 5.47 5.77 -5.87
CA HIS A 35 5.84 7.18 -5.75
C HIS A 35 7.36 7.42 -5.79
N GLN A 36 8.18 6.36 -5.74
CA GLN A 36 9.63 6.45 -5.76
C GLN A 36 10.16 6.55 -7.20
N THR A 37 10.08 7.76 -7.76
CA THR A 37 10.52 8.06 -9.13
C THR A 37 11.99 8.45 -9.25
N LYS A 38 12.68 8.62 -8.11
CA LYS A 38 14.10 9.01 -8.05
C LYS A 38 14.88 8.05 -7.18
N LEU A 39 16.07 7.67 -7.65
CA LEU A 39 17.04 6.89 -6.89
C LEU A 39 18.24 7.77 -6.55
N MET A 40 18.78 7.59 -5.35
CA MET A 40 19.98 8.32 -4.95
C MET A 40 21.19 7.74 -5.69
N LEU A 41 22.12 8.60 -6.12
CA LEU A 41 23.31 8.17 -6.85
C LEU A 41 24.14 7.15 -6.06
N GLU A 42 24.26 7.36 -4.74
CA GLU A 42 24.96 6.46 -3.80
C GLU A 42 24.39 5.03 -3.84
N LEU A 43 23.06 4.88 -3.86
CA LEU A 43 22.39 3.58 -4.00
C LEU A 43 22.78 2.89 -5.32
N VAL A 44 22.72 3.65 -6.41
CA VAL A 44 22.99 3.14 -7.75
C VAL A 44 24.45 2.71 -7.87
N GLN A 45 25.37 3.52 -7.38
CA GLN A 45 26.80 3.21 -7.35
C GLN A 45 27.11 1.99 -6.48
N ALA A 46 26.45 1.83 -5.32
CA ALA A 46 26.66 0.68 -4.45
C ALA A 46 26.18 -0.64 -5.11
N LEU A 47 25.08 -0.60 -5.87
CA LEU A 47 24.51 -1.78 -6.53
C LEU A 47 25.07 -2.05 -7.93
N GLN A 48 25.68 -1.06 -8.59
CA GLN A 48 26.24 -1.19 -9.94
C GLN A 48 27.26 -2.34 -10.08
N PRO A 49 28.18 -2.59 -9.12
CA PRO A 49 29.13 -3.71 -9.18
C PRO A 49 28.48 -5.10 -9.16
N PHE A 50 27.22 -5.23 -8.73
CA PHE A 50 26.51 -6.52 -8.68
C PHE A 50 26.01 -6.96 -10.06
N GLY A 51 25.99 -6.06 -11.05
CA GLY A 51 25.55 -6.38 -12.41
C GLY A 51 24.19 -7.07 -12.43
N ALA A 52 24.12 -8.23 -13.09
CA ALA A 52 22.88 -9.01 -13.21
C ALA A 52 22.35 -9.59 -11.88
N ASP A 53 23.17 -9.63 -10.83
CA ASP A 53 22.74 -10.11 -9.53
C ASP A 53 21.93 -9.04 -8.77
N ALA A 54 21.94 -7.77 -9.15
CA ALA A 54 21.11 -6.72 -8.54
C ALA A 54 20.03 -6.20 -9.50
N GLN A 55 18.80 -6.10 -9.00
CA GLN A 55 17.66 -5.63 -9.80
C GLN A 55 16.79 -4.66 -9.00
N TYR A 56 16.45 -3.53 -9.63
CA TYR A 56 15.40 -2.63 -9.17
C TYR A 56 14.04 -3.10 -9.70
N ILE A 57 13.06 -3.18 -8.81
CA ILE A 57 11.71 -3.65 -9.09
C ILE A 57 10.74 -2.51 -8.70
N PRO A 58 10.38 -1.65 -9.66
CA PRO A 58 9.29 -0.70 -9.44
C PRO A 58 7.98 -1.46 -9.30
N ILE A 59 7.22 -1.16 -8.25
CA ILE A 59 5.89 -1.72 -8.06
C ILE A 59 4.82 -0.79 -8.63
N THR A 60 3.74 -1.38 -9.11
CA THR A 60 2.56 -0.66 -9.58
C THR A 60 1.45 -0.71 -8.53
N GLY A 61 0.73 0.37 -8.37
CA GLY A 61 -0.28 0.53 -7.32
C GLY A 61 0.27 1.23 -6.08
N SER A 62 -0.61 1.98 -5.42
CA SER A 62 -0.35 2.56 -4.11
C SER A 62 -1.41 2.11 -3.11
N GLY A 63 -0.99 1.85 -1.89
CA GLY A 63 -1.85 1.35 -0.82
C GLY A 63 -1.00 0.96 0.40
N PRO A 64 -1.64 0.77 1.56
CA PRO A 64 -0.96 0.19 2.72
C PRO A 64 -0.30 -1.13 2.33
N ASP A 65 0.96 -1.32 2.74
CA ASP A 65 1.71 -2.58 2.60
C ASP A 65 1.88 -3.04 1.13
N ALA A 66 1.75 -2.12 0.17
CA ALA A 66 1.84 -2.46 -1.26
C ALA A 66 3.20 -3.09 -1.61
N VAL A 67 4.29 -2.57 -1.04
CA VAL A 67 5.64 -3.13 -1.21
C VAL A 67 5.72 -4.52 -0.61
N ASP A 68 5.13 -4.73 0.57
CA ASP A 68 5.16 -6.00 1.31
C ASP A 68 4.49 -7.12 0.52
N PHE A 69 3.32 -6.86 -0.07
CA PHE A 69 2.64 -7.83 -0.91
C PHE A 69 3.43 -8.20 -2.17
N HIS A 70 4.14 -7.23 -2.77
CA HIS A 70 5.03 -7.51 -3.90
C HIS A 70 6.23 -8.36 -3.47
N ILE A 71 6.83 -8.05 -2.32
CA ILE A 71 7.91 -8.86 -1.73
C ILE A 71 7.43 -10.30 -1.49
N ALA A 72 6.28 -10.47 -0.85
CA ALA A 72 5.69 -11.79 -0.59
C ALA A 72 5.44 -12.58 -1.88
N PHE A 73 4.85 -11.95 -2.90
CA PHE A 73 4.64 -12.55 -4.21
C PHE A 73 5.95 -12.99 -4.88
N TYR A 74 6.98 -12.13 -4.85
CA TYR A 74 8.28 -12.46 -5.44
C TYR A 74 8.97 -13.61 -4.72
N ILE A 75 8.89 -13.67 -3.38
CA ILE A 75 9.42 -14.81 -2.62
C ILE A 75 8.72 -16.09 -3.06
N GLY A 76 7.38 -16.10 -3.12
CA GLY A 76 6.63 -17.27 -3.55
C GLY A 76 7.03 -17.74 -4.96
N ARG A 77 7.14 -16.81 -5.91
CA ARG A 77 7.56 -17.13 -7.29
C ARG A 77 9.00 -17.66 -7.35
N LEU A 78 9.92 -17.07 -6.62
CA LEU A 78 11.32 -17.50 -6.58
C LEU A 78 11.48 -18.85 -5.88
N ALA A 79 10.76 -19.08 -4.79
CA ALA A 79 10.77 -20.36 -4.08
C ALA A 79 10.24 -21.51 -4.94
N ALA A 80 9.24 -21.24 -5.79
CA ALA A 80 8.73 -22.21 -6.75
C ALA A 80 9.72 -22.48 -7.90
N ALA A 81 10.40 -21.45 -8.39
CA ALA A 81 11.36 -21.57 -9.49
C ALA A 81 12.70 -22.18 -9.07
N GLU A 82 13.16 -21.88 -7.85
CA GLU A 82 14.44 -22.29 -7.30
C GLU A 82 14.26 -22.99 -5.94
N PRO A 83 13.91 -24.30 -5.93
CA PRO A 83 13.77 -25.07 -4.70
C PRO A 83 15.08 -25.03 -3.87
N GLY A 84 14.97 -24.67 -2.60
CA GLY A 84 16.11 -24.54 -1.69
C GLY A 84 16.80 -23.16 -1.70
N ALA A 85 16.27 -22.18 -2.44
CA ALA A 85 16.70 -20.79 -2.31
C ALA A 85 16.45 -20.26 -0.89
N ALA A 86 17.38 -19.46 -0.38
CA ALA A 86 17.27 -18.79 0.91
C ALA A 86 16.97 -17.30 0.71
N PHE A 87 16.03 -16.77 1.49
CA PHE A 87 15.52 -15.41 1.36
C PHE A 87 15.81 -14.61 2.64
N THR A 88 16.29 -13.39 2.47
CA THR A 88 16.45 -12.40 3.54
C THR A 88 15.70 -11.13 3.15
N ILE A 89 14.67 -10.78 3.91
CA ILE A 89 13.95 -9.52 3.78
C ILE A 89 14.71 -8.46 4.58
N ILE A 90 15.06 -7.35 3.94
CA ILE A 90 15.64 -6.19 4.61
C ILE A 90 14.53 -5.15 4.75
N SER A 91 13.97 -5.07 5.96
CA SER A 91 12.95 -4.07 6.35
C SER A 91 12.91 -3.95 7.87
N LYS A 92 12.69 -2.71 8.35
CA LYS A 92 12.47 -2.44 9.79
C LYS A 92 11.05 -2.82 10.23
N ASP A 93 10.15 -3.06 9.29
CA ASP A 93 8.77 -3.38 9.56
C ASP A 93 8.62 -4.82 10.09
N LYS A 94 7.89 -4.94 11.18
CA LYS A 94 7.57 -6.22 11.81
C LYS A 94 6.35 -6.88 11.18
N GLY A 95 5.63 -6.19 10.27
CA GLY A 95 4.52 -6.76 9.49
C GLY A 95 4.92 -7.96 8.64
N PHE A 96 6.20 -8.10 8.30
CA PHE A 96 6.75 -9.29 7.65
C PHE A 96 6.94 -10.51 8.57
N ASP A 97 6.95 -10.37 9.91
CA ASP A 97 7.25 -11.47 10.82
C ASP A 97 6.26 -12.65 10.68
N PRO A 98 4.94 -12.44 10.52
CA PRO A 98 3.99 -13.50 10.19
C PRO A 98 4.31 -14.22 8.87
N LEU A 99 4.70 -13.47 7.82
CA LEU A 99 5.09 -14.05 6.53
C LEU A 99 6.33 -14.93 6.68
N VAL A 100 7.36 -14.44 7.37
CA VAL A 100 8.60 -15.19 7.63
C VAL A 100 8.29 -16.50 8.36
N ARG A 101 7.43 -16.46 9.39
CA ARG A 101 7.00 -17.68 10.11
C ARG A 101 6.28 -18.65 9.19
N HIS A 102 5.38 -18.16 8.36
CA HIS A 102 4.63 -18.99 7.41
C HIS A 102 5.56 -19.68 6.40
N LEU A 103 6.48 -18.93 5.79
CA LEU A 103 7.44 -19.46 4.82
C LEU A 103 8.34 -20.54 5.42
N ASN A 104 8.90 -20.29 6.62
CA ASN A 104 9.71 -21.30 7.31
C ASN A 104 8.90 -22.56 7.68
N GLY A 105 7.62 -22.40 8.03
CA GLY A 105 6.70 -23.52 8.26
C GLY A 105 6.47 -24.39 7.02
N LEU A 106 6.62 -23.81 5.83
CA LEU A 106 6.58 -24.52 4.54
C LEU A 106 7.95 -25.09 4.12
N GLY A 107 8.99 -24.95 4.94
CA GLY A 107 10.35 -25.35 4.60
C GLY A 107 11.08 -24.37 3.66
N ILE A 108 10.53 -23.18 3.44
CA ILE A 108 11.17 -22.12 2.65
C ILE A 108 12.00 -21.26 3.59
N SER A 109 13.33 -21.37 3.48
CA SER A 109 14.28 -20.62 4.32
C SER A 109 14.12 -19.11 4.13
N CYS A 110 13.52 -18.45 5.12
CA CYS A 110 13.30 -17.01 5.11
C CYS A 110 13.64 -16.38 6.46
N ARG A 111 14.23 -15.19 6.45
CA ARG A 111 14.42 -14.37 7.65
C ARG A 111 14.24 -12.89 7.33
N ARG A 112 13.98 -12.09 8.36
CA ARG A 112 14.00 -10.63 8.26
C ARG A 112 15.16 -10.05 9.04
N LEU A 113 15.81 -9.05 8.46
CA LEU A 113 16.79 -8.20 9.14
C LEU A 113 16.35 -6.75 8.98
N ALA A 114 16.57 -5.94 10.02
CA ALA A 114 16.29 -4.50 9.96
C ALA A 114 17.24 -3.78 8.99
N GLU A 115 18.45 -4.30 8.84
CA GLU A 115 19.51 -3.75 8.01
C GLU A 115 20.31 -4.88 7.38
N ILE A 116 21.06 -4.52 6.34
CA ILE A 116 21.98 -5.43 5.68
C ILE A 116 23.12 -5.80 6.65
N PRO A 117 23.36 -7.10 6.91
CA PRO A 117 24.44 -7.53 7.77
C PRO A 117 25.79 -7.22 7.11
N GLY A 118 26.68 -6.58 7.87
CA GLY A 118 28.09 -6.35 7.49
C GLY A 118 28.79 -7.67 7.24
N SER A 119 29.22 -7.91 6.00
CA SER A 119 29.77 -9.20 5.55
C SER A 119 28.75 -10.34 5.63
N ALA A 120 27.78 -10.33 4.71
CA ALA A 120 27.06 -11.54 4.36
C ALA A 120 27.95 -12.42 3.46
N ALA A 121 28.99 -13.04 4.02
CA ALA A 121 29.24 -14.40 3.61
C ALA A 121 27.95 -15.16 3.92
N ALA A 122 27.31 -15.70 2.89
CA ALA A 122 26.07 -16.46 3.01
C ALA A 122 26.30 -17.62 3.98
N ALA A 123 26.12 -17.40 5.28
CA ALA A 123 26.16 -18.46 6.26
C ALA A 123 24.97 -19.37 5.94
N PRO A 124 25.21 -20.64 5.58
CA PRO A 124 24.13 -21.57 5.35
C PRO A 124 23.45 -21.76 6.70
N VAL A 125 22.26 -21.22 6.85
CA VAL A 125 21.44 -21.60 8.00
C VAL A 125 21.03 -23.04 7.74
N ALA A 126 21.50 -23.93 8.62
CA ALA A 126 21.38 -25.37 8.51
C ALA A 126 19.98 -25.77 8.08
N VAL A 127 19.93 -26.59 7.03
CA VAL A 127 18.72 -27.28 6.57
C VAL A 127 18.16 -28.04 7.78
N ALA A 128 17.07 -27.54 8.35
CA ALA A 128 16.33 -28.31 9.34
C ALA A 128 15.82 -29.57 8.62
N LYS A 129 16.35 -30.73 9.04
CA LYS A 129 15.85 -32.04 8.63
C LYS A 129 14.32 -32.08 8.82
N PRO A 130 13.53 -32.58 7.86
CA PRO A 130 12.12 -32.82 8.10
C PRO A 130 12.00 -34.03 9.02
N ALA A 131 11.77 -33.79 10.30
CA ALA A 131 11.40 -34.82 11.26
C ALA A 131 10.19 -34.33 12.05
N VAL A 132 9.02 -34.29 11.41
CA VAL A 132 7.76 -34.53 12.10
C VAL A 132 6.87 -35.36 11.20
N ALA A 133 6.66 -36.61 11.62
CA ALA A 133 5.69 -37.53 11.09
C ALA A 133 4.30 -36.88 11.05
N VAL A 134 3.73 -36.76 9.86
CA VAL A 134 2.32 -36.45 9.69
C VAL A 134 1.53 -37.70 10.08
N LYS A 135 0.91 -37.68 11.27
CA LYS A 135 -0.16 -38.61 11.59
C LYS A 135 -1.34 -38.34 10.62
N PRO A 136 -1.90 -39.35 9.96
CA PRO A 136 -3.02 -39.13 9.05
C PRO A 136 -4.28 -38.78 9.86
N VAL A 137 -4.89 -37.63 9.59
CA VAL A 137 -6.25 -37.35 10.04
C VAL A 137 -7.17 -38.26 9.22
N ALA A 138 -7.64 -39.32 9.89
CA ALA A 138 -8.65 -40.23 9.38
C ALA A 138 -9.95 -39.48 9.06
N ALA A 139 -10.51 -39.84 7.92
CA ALA A 139 -11.84 -39.45 7.49
C ALA A 139 -12.91 -39.92 8.48
N ALA A 140 -13.81 -39.01 8.87
CA ALA A 140 -15.12 -39.37 9.42
C ALA A 140 -16.19 -38.68 8.57
N LYS A 141 -16.85 -39.50 7.76
CA LYS A 141 -18.10 -39.17 7.06
C LYS A 141 -19.20 -38.96 8.09
N LYS A 142 -20.02 -37.92 7.92
CA LYS A 142 -21.45 -38.04 8.24
C LYS A 142 -22.28 -37.17 7.29
N ALA A 143 -23.06 -37.85 6.47
CA ALA A 143 -24.09 -37.29 5.61
C ALA A 143 -25.36 -37.05 6.42
N VAL A 144 -26.03 -35.91 6.20
CA VAL A 144 -27.50 -35.77 6.23
C VAL A 144 -27.89 -34.70 5.20
N ALA A 145 -28.80 -35.05 4.31
CA ALA A 145 -29.53 -34.18 3.36
C ALA A 145 -31.02 -34.15 3.76
N PRO A 146 -31.94 -33.50 3.02
CA PRO A 146 -32.03 -32.09 2.61
C PRO A 146 -33.42 -31.47 2.91
N ALA A 147 -33.55 -30.13 2.90
CA ALA A 147 -34.77 -29.33 2.61
C ALA A 147 -34.48 -27.86 2.98
N LYS A 148 -35.01 -26.78 2.37
CA LYS A 148 -35.82 -26.50 1.17
C LYS A 148 -35.78 -24.95 1.04
N VAL A 149 -35.66 -24.46 -0.20
CA VAL A 149 -35.67 -23.03 -0.58
C VAL A 149 -37.10 -22.47 -0.53
N PRO A 150 -37.28 -21.18 -0.22
CA PRO A 150 -37.78 -20.23 -1.23
C PRO A 150 -36.96 -18.92 -1.18
N GLY A 151 -36.56 -18.25 -2.25
CA GLY A 151 -37.18 -18.08 -3.56
C GLY A 151 -37.62 -16.62 -3.69
N LYS A 152 -36.92 -15.84 -4.54
CA LYS A 152 -37.37 -14.71 -5.38
C LYS A 152 -36.14 -13.95 -5.92
N THR A 153 -35.77 -14.15 -7.19
CA THR A 153 -36.04 -13.24 -8.35
C THR A 153 -35.44 -11.84 -8.17
N ALA A 154 -34.64 -11.29 -9.08
CA ALA A 154 -34.91 -11.21 -10.51
C ALA A 154 -33.65 -10.99 -11.37
N THR A 155 -33.85 -11.29 -12.65
CA THR A 155 -32.97 -11.32 -13.79
C THR A 155 -32.78 -9.97 -14.50
N LYS A 156 -31.60 -9.81 -15.13
CA LYS A 156 -31.32 -9.28 -16.49
C LYS A 156 -31.67 -7.81 -16.88
N LYS A 157 -30.66 -7.25 -17.56
CA LYS A 157 -30.67 -6.52 -18.86
C LYS A 157 -30.73 -4.98 -18.89
N SER A 158 -29.69 -4.46 -19.57
CA SER A 158 -29.70 -3.46 -20.65
C SER A 158 -30.03 -1.98 -20.40
N ALA A 159 -29.04 -1.17 -20.83
CA ALA A 159 -29.14 -0.14 -21.87
C ALA A 159 -29.79 1.24 -21.57
N LYS A 160 -28.95 2.27 -21.82
CA LYS A 160 -29.18 3.51 -22.60
C LYS A 160 -30.40 4.41 -22.31
N ASN A 161 -30.06 5.68 -22.03
CA ASN A 161 -30.49 6.93 -22.69
C ASN A 161 -31.12 8.03 -21.81
N VAL A 162 -30.34 9.11 -21.68
CA VAL A 162 -30.60 10.53 -22.02
C VAL A 162 -32.04 11.10 -21.94
N SER A 163 -32.16 12.20 -21.19
CA SER A 163 -32.98 13.41 -21.50
C SER A 163 -32.60 14.54 -20.54
N VAL A 164 -31.75 15.50 -20.92
CA VAL A 164 -32.07 16.84 -21.49
C VAL A 164 -32.94 17.72 -20.57
N THR A 165 -32.38 18.85 -20.11
CA THR A 165 -33.10 20.13 -20.04
C THR A 165 -32.10 21.28 -20.22
N VAL A 166 -32.53 22.22 -21.05
CA VAL A 166 -31.80 23.27 -21.76
C VAL A 166 -31.68 24.55 -20.92
N LEU A 167 -30.72 25.40 -21.31
CA LEU A 167 -30.27 26.71 -20.84
C LEU A 167 -31.38 27.79 -20.72
N PRO A 168 -31.09 28.99 -20.17
CA PRO A 168 -30.51 30.04 -21.03
C PRO A 168 -29.35 30.85 -20.43
N GLU A 169 -28.70 31.54 -21.36
CA GLU A 169 -27.47 32.33 -21.29
C GLU A 169 -27.61 33.71 -20.60
N ALA A 170 -26.49 34.26 -20.12
CA ALA A 170 -26.20 35.69 -20.21
C ALA A 170 -24.67 35.96 -20.20
N ASN A 171 -24.26 36.81 -21.13
CA ASN A 171 -22.91 37.16 -21.60
C ASN A 171 -21.93 37.74 -20.56
N GLY A 172 -20.63 37.58 -20.85
CA GLY A 172 -19.65 38.65 -20.56
C GLY A 172 -18.19 38.24 -20.34
N ALA A 173 -17.40 38.29 -21.42
CA ALA A 173 -15.96 38.57 -21.48
C ALA A 173 -14.92 37.53 -20.98
N ALA A 174 -14.12 37.05 -21.93
CA ALA A 174 -12.85 36.34 -21.73
C ALA A 174 -11.73 37.33 -21.30
N PRO A 175 -10.57 36.86 -20.77
CA PRO A 175 -9.55 36.29 -21.66
C PRO A 175 -8.85 35.03 -21.15
N ALA A 176 -8.44 34.22 -22.13
CA ALA A 176 -7.38 33.21 -22.18
C ALA A 176 -6.71 32.76 -20.87
N THR A 177 -6.71 31.45 -20.60
CA THR A 177 -5.48 30.63 -20.65
C THR A 177 -5.75 29.16 -20.31
N ARG A 178 -5.25 28.28 -21.20
CA ARG A 178 -4.62 26.99 -20.89
C ARG A 178 -5.50 25.93 -20.20
N THR A 179 -6.15 25.11 -21.04
CA THR A 179 -6.75 23.83 -20.64
C THR A 179 -5.69 22.84 -20.16
N VAL A 180 -5.72 22.55 -18.86
CA VAL A 180 -5.10 21.39 -18.20
C VAL A 180 -6.14 20.81 -17.21
N PRO A 181 -6.09 19.50 -16.90
CA PRO A 181 -7.28 18.67 -16.67
C PRO A 181 -7.87 18.75 -15.25
N LYS A 182 -9.21 18.60 -15.19
CA LYS A 182 -10.07 18.17 -14.06
C LYS A 182 -9.38 18.00 -12.70
N ALA A 183 -9.07 19.11 -12.02
CA ALA A 183 -8.85 19.15 -10.58
C ALA A 183 -10.12 19.71 -9.92
N MET A 184 -10.73 18.94 -9.00
CA MET A 184 -11.86 19.45 -8.19
C MET A 184 -11.44 20.73 -7.47
N THR A 185 -12.22 21.80 -7.63
CA THR A 185 -11.96 23.06 -6.94
C THR A 185 -12.25 22.92 -5.45
N THR A 186 -11.64 23.78 -4.62
CA THR A 186 -11.87 23.80 -3.16
C THR A 186 -13.36 23.90 -2.81
N GLN A 187 -14.14 24.69 -3.57
CA GLN A 187 -15.60 24.79 -3.37
C GLN A 187 -16.35 23.48 -3.63
N GLN A 188 -15.89 22.64 -4.57
CA GLN A 188 -16.53 21.35 -4.87
C GLN A 188 -16.25 20.28 -3.80
N ARG A 189 -15.23 20.48 -2.97
CA ARG A 189 -14.82 19.51 -1.92
C ARG A 189 -15.57 19.73 -0.61
N VAL A 190 -16.00 20.96 -0.32
CA VAL A 190 -16.75 21.32 0.90
C VAL A 190 -18.01 20.46 1.12
N PRO A 191 -18.93 20.29 0.16
CA PRO A 191 -20.13 19.47 0.37
C PRO A 191 -19.80 17.99 0.61
N GLN A 192 -18.76 17.46 -0.01
CA GLN A 192 -18.33 16.06 0.21
C GLN A 192 -17.76 15.84 1.62
N VAL A 193 -17.04 16.84 2.16
CA VAL A 193 -16.52 16.81 3.53
C VAL A 193 -17.67 16.85 4.53
N VAL A 194 -18.70 17.67 4.28
CA VAL A 194 -19.93 17.75 5.10
C VAL A 194 -20.67 16.41 5.13
N ASP A 195 -20.91 15.80 3.97
CA ASP A 195 -21.59 14.50 3.88
C ASP A 195 -20.82 13.40 4.60
N ARG A 196 -19.49 13.43 4.57
CA ARG A 196 -18.65 12.49 5.31
C ARG A 196 -18.66 12.76 6.81
N LEU A 197 -18.67 14.02 7.24
CA LEU A 197 -18.79 14.38 8.65
C LEU A 197 -20.16 14.01 9.25
N LYS A 198 -21.23 13.97 8.44
CA LYS A 198 -22.54 13.45 8.87
C LYS A 198 -22.54 11.93 9.08
N LYS A 199 -21.76 11.19 8.30
CA LYS A 199 -21.73 9.71 8.28
C LYS A 199 -20.62 9.10 9.15
N SER A 200 -19.67 9.90 9.64
CA SER A 200 -18.49 9.42 10.36
C SER A 200 -18.43 9.97 11.80
N SER A 201 -17.50 9.44 12.60
CA SER A 201 -17.21 9.95 13.95
C SER A 201 -16.71 11.38 13.86
N LYS A 202 -17.43 12.33 14.45
CA LYS A 202 -17.15 13.77 14.41
C LYS A 202 -15.91 14.10 15.28
N PRO A 203 -14.75 14.45 14.70
CA PRO A 203 -13.53 14.65 15.48
C PRO A 203 -13.62 15.85 16.43
N ALA A 204 -13.39 15.67 17.73
CA ALA A 204 -13.52 16.78 18.71
C ALA A 204 -12.37 17.81 18.65
N LYS A 205 -11.26 17.50 17.96
CA LYS A 205 -10.04 18.33 17.89
C LYS A 205 -9.75 18.80 16.47
N LEU A 206 -9.27 20.04 16.32
CA LEU A 206 -8.95 20.64 15.03
C LEU A 206 -7.86 19.87 14.26
N ALA A 207 -6.81 19.41 14.96
CA ALA A 207 -5.73 18.63 14.34
C ALA A 207 -6.25 17.30 13.76
N THR A 208 -7.13 16.62 14.48
CA THR A 208 -7.77 15.37 14.05
C THR A 208 -8.71 15.61 12.87
N LEU A 209 -9.44 16.74 12.86
CA LEU A 209 -10.27 17.13 11.72
C LEU A 209 -9.42 17.36 10.46
N LYS A 210 -8.31 18.11 10.56
CA LYS A 210 -7.39 18.35 9.42
C LYS A 210 -6.81 17.04 8.87
N SER A 211 -6.37 16.15 9.75
CA SER A 211 -5.86 14.82 9.36
C SER A 211 -6.93 13.97 8.68
N SER A 212 -8.16 13.99 9.22
CA SER A 212 -9.30 13.26 8.64
C SER A 212 -9.64 13.78 7.24
N ILE A 213 -9.76 15.10 7.07
CA ILE A 213 -10.03 15.72 5.77
C ILE A 213 -8.94 15.36 4.76
N LYS A 214 -7.66 15.41 5.16
CA LYS A 214 -6.53 15.04 4.29
C LYS A 214 -6.61 13.60 3.79
N SER A 215 -7.08 12.68 4.65
CA SER A 215 -7.22 11.25 4.33
C SER A 215 -8.42 10.93 3.42
N TRP A 216 -9.44 11.79 3.36
CA TRP A 216 -10.67 11.52 2.59
C TRP A 216 -10.53 11.74 1.09
N PHE A 217 -9.44 12.37 0.66
CA PHE A 217 -9.15 12.64 -0.74
C PHE A 217 -7.90 11.88 -1.19
N THR A 218 -7.96 11.37 -2.42
CA THR A 218 -6.84 10.69 -3.09
C THR A 218 -6.61 11.38 -4.43
N PRO A 219 -5.48 12.06 -4.65
CA PRO A 219 -4.33 12.20 -3.75
C PRO A 219 -4.62 13.05 -2.50
N PRO A 220 -3.84 12.89 -1.41
CA PRO A 220 -4.00 13.66 -0.18
C PRO A 220 -3.90 15.16 -0.45
N LEU A 221 -4.78 15.94 0.18
CA LEU A 221 -4.76 17.39 0.05
C LEU A 221 -3.53 18.00 0.73
N ASP A 222 -3.00 19.07 0.15
CA ASP A 222 -1.97 19.88 0.80
C ASP A 222 -2.56 20.66 1.99
N ASP A 223 -1.70 21.01 2.95
CA ASP A 223 -2.15 21.61 4.20
C ASP A 223 -2.79 23.00 4.01
N LYS A 224 -2.41 23.73 2.93
CA LYS A 224 -3.03 25.01 2.58
C LYS A 224 -4.47 24.80 2.10
N THR A 225 -4.71 23.80 1.24
CA THR A 225 -6.05 23.43 0.79
C THR A 225 -6.92 22.91 1.93
N VAL A 226 -6.37 22.10 2.84
CA VAL A 226 -7.12 21.64 4.03
C VAL A 226 -7.50 22.82 4.93
N ALA A 227 -6.60 23.77 5.13
CA ALA A 227 -6.90 24.99 5.88
C ALA A 227 -8.00 25.82 5.22
N ALA A 228 -7.98 25.96 3.89
CA ALA A 228 -9.03 26.65 3.14
C ALA A 228 -10.39 25.95 3.27
N ILE A 229 -10.44 24.61 3.23
CA ILE A 229 -11.69 23.85 3.44
C ILE A 229 -12.23 24.06 4.85
N VAL A 230 -11.36 23.99 5.86
CA VAL A 230 -11.75 24.22 7.27
C VAL A 230 -12.24 25.66 7.47
N GLN A 231 -11.66 26.64 6.77
CA GLN A 231 -12.16 28.02 6.78
C GLN A 231 -13.54 28.11 6.14
N SER A 232 -13.74 27.54 4.96
CA SER A 232 -15.06 27.52 4.30
C SER A 232 -16.14 26.81 5.13
N LEU A 233 -15.79 25.78 5.92
CA LEU A 233 -16.73 25.12 6.84
C LEU A 233 -17.11 26.01 8.03
N GLN A 234 -16.22 26.88 8.49
CA GLN A 234 -16.51 27.88 9.53
C GLN A 234 -17.36 29.02 8.97
N ASP A 235 -17.01 29.53 7.78
CA ASP A 235 -17.73 30.61 7.11
C ASP A 235 -19.18 30.19 6.80
N SER A 236 -19.37 28.92 6.41
CA SER A 236 -20.70 28.32 6.21
C SER A 236 -21.40 27.87 7.50
N ARG A 237 -20.83 28.20 8.68
CA ARG A 237 -21.35 27.89 10.02
C ARG A 237 -21.62 26.40 10.28
N GLN A 238 -20.96 25.51 9.54
CA GLN A 238 -21.13 24.05 9.72
C GLN A 238 -20.26 23.49 10.84
N ILE A 239 -19.15 24.16 11.14
CA ILE A 239 -18.30 23.88 12.29
C ILE A 239 -17.97 25.18 13.03
N THR A 240 -17.74 25.08 14.34
CA THR A 240 -17.22 26.17 15.17
C THR A 240 -15.93 25.69 15.83
N VAL A 241 -14.86 26.45 15.65
CA VAL A 241 -13.55 26.13 16.23
C VAL A 241 -13.32 27.06 17.43
N THR A 242 -13.22 26.50 18.64
CA THR A 242 -12.91 27.25 19.86
C THR A 242 -11.58 26.74 20.41
N GLY A 243 -10.50 27.47 20.14
CA GLY A 243 -9.14 27.06 20.46
C GLY A 243 -8.76 25.75 19.76
N THR A 244 -8.66 24.67 20.52
CA THR A 244 -8.32 23.33 20.01
C THR A 244 -9.53 22.44 19.74
N LYS A 245 -10.72 22.83 20.22
CA LYS A 245 -11.96 22.05 20.12
C LYS A 245 -12.77 22.44 18.89
N VAL A 246 -13.44 21.45 18.30
CA VAL A 246 -14.36 21.63 17.17
C VAL A 246 -15.76 21.21 17.60
N ALA A 247 -16.71 22.11 17.44
CA ALA A 247 -18.14 21.84 17.54
C ALA A 247 -18.77 21.76 16.14
N TYR A 248 -19.80 20.95 15.98
CA TYR A 248 -20.43 20.66 14.70
C TYR A 248 -21.88 21.14 14.71
N ALA A 249 -22.23 22.02 13.77
CA ALA A 249 -23.60 22.48 13.49
C ALA A 249 -24.04 21.90 12.14
N LEU A 250 -23.86 20.59 11.98
CA LEU A 250 -24.26 19.84 10.78
C LEU A 250 -25.75 19.52 10.90
N GLY A 251 -26.59 20.40 10.33
CA GLY A 251 -28.04 20.19 10.19
C GLY A 251 -28.40 19.12 9.18
#